data_AF-A0A6L9FJI7-F1
#
_entry.id   AF-A0A6L9FJI7-F1
#
_cell.length_a   1.000
_cell.length_b   1.000
_cell.length_c   1.000
_cell.angle_alpha   90.00
_cell.angle_beta   90.00
_cell.angle_gamma   90.00
#
_symmetry.space_group_name_H-M   'P 1'
#
loop_
_entity.id
_entity.type
_entity.pdbx_description
1 polymer ?
#
loop_
_entity_poly.entity_id
_entity_poly.type
_entity_poly.pdbx_seq_one_letter_code
_entity_poly.pdbx_strand_id
1 'polypeptide(L)'
;MVNIFFLVVILVIFFFVVQKKLLRQESIKDSSYKKKGPLLNLQEGAFFNALKTAVGEHGVVMTKVNMANVLAPVATNKKQWFIANGRIAKSYFDYIVCDPRTLEVRVVIELDNGKPLDKGKAERQKLLMHVCKSAGIPLIGTSIKHSYQVGRLRRLLAAHIDLIEPDKEIRFCKKCGSPMVIKTASQGEFRGRRFFTCSRQPQCSYTENYNVVFEDDELPE
;
A
#
# COMPACT_ATOMS: atom_id res chain seq x y z
N MET A 1 66.98 -14.72 -30.93
CA MET A 1 66.84 -14.83 -29.45
C MET A 1 66.02 -13.69 -28.85
N VAL A 2 66.26 -12.43 -29.23
CA VAL A 2 65.55 -11.24 -28.70
C VAL A 2 64.02 -11.29 -28.88
N ASN A 3 63.51 -11.72 -30.05
CA ASN A 3 62.06 -11.80 -30.30
C ASN A 3 61.33 -12.84 -29.43
N ILE A 4 62.02 -13.95 -29.10
CA ILE A 4 61.45 -15.01 -28.26
C ILE A 4 61.34 -14.51 -26.82
N PHE A 5 62.33 -13.74 -26.34
CA PHE A 5 62.31 -13.14 -25.01
C PHE A 5 61.11 -12.19 -24.81
N PHE A 6 60.82 -11.32 -25.78
CA PHE A 6 59.68 -10.40 -25.69
C PHE A 6 58.32 -11.13 -25.67
N LEU A 7 58.15 -12.19 -26.46
CA LEU A 7 56.94 -13.00 -26.49
C LEU A 7 56.65 -13.65 -25.13
N VAL A 8 57.69 -14.17 -24.47
CA VAL A 8 57.57 -14.78 -23.14
C VAL A 8 57.17 -13.73 -22.10
N VAL A 9 57.79 -12.55 -22.13
CA VAL A 9 57.44 -11.45 -21.21
C VAL A 9 55.98 -11.02 -21.37
N ILE A 10 55.48 -10.90 -22.60
CA ILE A 10 54.08 -10.55 -22.87
C ILE A 10 53.12 -11.63 -22.35
N LEU A 11 53.43 -12.91 -22.56
CA LEU A 11 52.60 -14.01 -22.07
C LEU A 11 52.57 -14.07 -20.55
N VAL A 12 53.69 -13.79 -19.88
CA VAL A 12 53.76 -13.71 -18.42
C VAL A 12 52.92 -12.53 -17.91
N ILE A 13 53.06 -11.35 -18.50
CA ILE A 13 52.23 -10.18 -18.12
C ILE A 13 50.74 -10.47 -18.37
N PHE A 14 50.40 -11.06 -19.50
CA PHE A 14 49.03 -11.45 -19.83
C PHE A 14 48.49 -12.48 -18.83
N PHE A 15 49.28 -13.50 -18.47
CA PHE A 15 48.93 -14.49 -17.47
C PHE A 15 48.67 -13.84 -16.10
N PHE A 16 49.53 -12.92 -15.65
CA PHE A 16 49.32 -12.18 -14.39
C PHE A 16 48.09 -11.27 -14.43
N VAL A 17 47.82 -10.61 -15.56
CA VAL A 17 46.61 -9.77 -15.75
C VAL A 17 45.34 -10.62 -15.74
N VAL A 18 45.37 -11.78 -16.40
CA VAL A 18 44.26 -12.73 -16.45
C VAL A 18 44.03 -13.37 -15.08
N GLN A 19 45.08 -13.81 -14.37
CA GLN A 19 44.99 -14.24 -12.97
C GLN A 19 44.37 -13.14 -12.11
N LYS A 20 44.86 -11.90 -12.20
CA LYS A 20 44.39 -10.79 -11.37
C LYS A 20 42.97 -10.34 -11.70
N LYS A 21 42.45 -10.62 -12.91
CA LYS A 21 41.05 -10.39 -13.29
C LYS A 21 40.12 -11.57 -12.97
N LEU A 22 40.57 -12.81 -13.19
CA LEU A 22 39.75 -14.02 -12.99
C LEU A 22 39.74 -14.49 -11.53
N LEU A 23 40.87 -14.35 -10.81
CA LEU A 23 40.98 -14.61 -9.37
C LEU A 23 40.64 -13.39 -8.51
N ARG A 24 40.15 -12.31 -9.13
CA ARG A 24 39.45 -11.26 -8.40
C ARG A 24 38.11 -11.84 -7.95
N GLN A 25 38.15 -12.74 -6.97
CA GLN A 25 37.03 -12.91 -6.08
C GLN A 25 36.69 -11.51 -5.59
N GLU A 26 35.52 -11.01 -5.98
CA GLU A 26 34.94 -9.89 -5.27
C GLU A 26 34.67 -10.37 -3.85
N SER A 27 35.71 -10.29 -2.99
CA SER A 27 35.50 -10.26 -1.56
C SER A 27 34.46 -9.17 -1.35
N ILE A 28 33.31 -9.53 -0.79
CA ILE A 28 32.30 -8.57 -0.32
C ILE A 28 33.11 -7.48 0.38
N LYS A 29 33.20 -6.28 -0.22
CA LYS A 29 34.00 -5.19 0.34
C LYS A 29 33.54 -5.07 1.78
N ASP A 30 34.40 -5.38 2.75
CA ASP A 30 34.09 -5.49 4.18
C ASP A 30 33.52 -4.18 4.70
N SER A 31 32.25 -3.97 4.42
CA SER A 31 31.48 -2.82 4.84
C SER A 31 30.82 -3.27 6.12
N SER A 32 31.17 -2.65 7.23
CA SER A 32 30.51 -2.93 8.50
C SER A 32 29.10 -2.34 8.46
N TYR A 33 28.10 -3.16 8.77
CA TYR A 33 26.69 -2.76 8.80
C TYR A 33 26.21 -2.63 10.25
N LYS A 34 25.33 -1.65 10.51
CA LYS A 34 24.65 -1.51 11.79
C LYS A 34 23.14 -1.49 11.61
N LYS A 35 22.39 -1.91 12.63
CA LYS A 35 20.93 -1.77 12.66
C LYS A 35 20.56 -0.28 12.63
N LYS A 36 19.60 0.09 11.78
CA LYS A 36 19.12 1.48 11.64
C LYS A 36 18.11 1.87 12.73
N GLY A 37 17.52 0.89 13.42
CA GLY A 37 16.46 1.07 14.41
C GLY A 37 15.20 0.27 14.04
N PRO A 38 14.02 0.66 14.54
CA PRO A 38 12.74 0.09 14.13
C PRO A 38 12.50 0.23 12.62
N LEU A 39 11.76 -0.72 12.04
CA LEU A 39 11.42 -0.69 10.61
C LEU A 39 10.44 0.44 10.25
N LEU A 40 9.51 0.74 11.16
CA LEU A 40 8.48 1.77 11.03
C LEU A 40 8.74 2.90 12.04
N ASN A 41 8.49 4.14 11.62
CA ASN A 41 8.42 5.27 12.53
C ASN A 41 7.13 5.21 13.38
N LEU A 42 6.97 6.14 14.34
CA LEU A 42 5.82 6.14 15.27
C LEU A 42 4.46 6.22 14.55
N GLN A 43 4.36 7.06 13.52
CA GLN A 43 3.10 7.24 12.77
C GLN A 43 2.80 6.03 11.88
N GLU A 44 3.83 5.50 11.21
CA GLU A 44 3.73 4.29 10.42
C GLU A 44 3.33 3.09 11.29
N GLY A 45 3.94 2.93 12.47
CA GLY A 45 3.61 1.87 13.42
C GLY A 45 2.18 1.98 13.95
N ALA A 46 1.71 3.19 14.30
CA ALA A 46 0.33 3.43 14.70
C ALA A 46 -0.66 3.05 13.60
N PHE A 47 -0.39 3.46 12.36
CA PHE A 47 -1.23 3.10 11.21
C PHE A 47 -1.22 1.61 10.92
N PHE A 48 -0.05 0.96 11.00
CA PHE A 48 0.08 -0.48 10.82
C PHE A 48 -0.79 -1.26 11.81
N ASN A 49 -0.80 -0.85 13.09
CA ASN A 49 -1.64 -1.48 14.11
C ASN A 49 -3.13 -1.25 13.85
N ALA A 50 -3.52 -0.04 13.45
CA ALA A 50 -4.90 0.26 13.08
C ALA A 50 -5.36 -0.57 11.86
N LEU A 51 -4.49 -0.71 10.85
CA LEU A 51 -4.75 -1.52 9.67
C LEU A 51 -4.87 -3.01 10.02
N LYS A 52 -3.95 -3.53 10.85
CA LYS A 52 -4.04 -4.91 11.36
C LYS A 52 -5.35 -5.16 12.10
N THR A 53 -5.80 -4.20 12.91
CA THR A 53 -7.06 -4.29 13.66
C THR A 53 -8.28 -4.23 12.72
N ALA A 54 -8.22 -3.38 11.68
CA ALA A 54 -9.29 -3.24 10.72
C ALA A 54 -9.50 -4.51 9.89
N VAL A 55 -8.39 -5.14 9.48
CA VAL A 55 -8.37 -6.38 8.69
C VAL A 55 -8.75 -7.60 9.53
N GLY A 56 -8.33 -7.67 10.80
CA GLY A 56 -8.56 -8.83 11.65
C GLY A 56 -7.96 -10.11 11.06
N GLU A 57 -8.68 -11.23 11.15
CA GLU A 57 -8.27 -12.54 10.61
C GLU A 57 -8.55 -12.67 9.10
N HIS A 58 -9.12 -11.63 8.47
CA HIS A 58 -9.56 -11.66 7.08
C HIS A 58 -8.48 -11.26 6.08
N GLY A 59 -7.27 -10.96 6.56
CA GLY A 59 -6.15 -10.60 5.71
C GLY A 59 -4.84 -10.44 6.48
N VAL A 60 -3.74 -10.45 5.73
CA VAL A 60 -2.38 -10.31 6.27
C VAL A 60 -1.81 -8.98 5.83
N VAL A 61 -1.45 -8.14 6.79
CA VAL A 61 -0.83 -6.84 6.52
C VAL A 61 0.68 -7.00 6.44
N MET A 62 1.27 -6.58 5.31
CA MET A 62 2.72 -6.46 5.16
C MET A 62 3.10 -5.01 4.91
N THR A 63 4.31 -4.61 5.30
CA THR A 63 4.80 -3.24 5.18
C THR A 63 6.15 -3.18 4.49
N LYS A 64 6.47 -2.03 3.86
CA LYS A 64 7.73 -1.80 3.14
C LYS A 64 8.03 -2.92 2.14
N VAL A 65 6.99 -3.35 1.40
CA VAL A 65 7.10 -4.43 0.42
C VAL A 65 7.68 -3.88 -0.86
N ASN A 66 8.78 -4.47 -1.35
CA ASN A 66 9.39 -4.05 -2.60
C ASN A 66 8.41 -4.30 -3.76
N MET A 67 8.22 -3.31 -4.64
CA MET A 67 7.27 -3.42 -5.75
C MET A 67 7.65 -4.56 -6.71
N ALA A 68 8.93 -4.86 -6.90
CA ALA A 68 9.37 -5.96 -7.77
C ALA A 68 9.12 -7.36 -7.19
N ASN A 69 8.77 -7.47 -5.89
CA ASN A 69 8.33 -8.73 -5.29
C ASN A 69 6.83 -8.99 -5.51
N VAL A 70 6.09 -7.98 -5.96
CA VAL A 70 4.64 -8.05 -6.20
C VAL A 70 4.32 -7.98 -7.68
N LEU A 71 5.14 -7.24 -8.45
CA LEU A 71 4.87 -6.87 -9.82
C LEU A 71 5.99 -7.35 -10.74
N ALA A 72 5.60 -7.72 -11.96
CA ALA A 72 6.52 -7.96 -13.07
C ALA A 72 6.11 -7.12 -14.29
N PRO A 73 7.05 -6.53 -15.04
CA PRO A 73 6.72 -5.89 -16.31
C PRO A 73 6.15 -6.89 -17.32
N VAL A 74 5.08 -6.50 -18.01
CA VAL A 74 4.47 -7.29 -19.10
C VAL A 74 5.33 -7.26 -20.38
N ALA A 75 6.26 -6.30 -20.49
CA ALA A 75 7.08 -6.12 -21.69
C ALA A 75 7.87 -7.39 -22.05
N THR A 76 7.71 -7.87 -23.28
CA THR A 76 8.44 -9.04 -23.79
C THR A 76 9.85 -8.71 -24.27
N ASN A 77 10.10 -7.45 -24.65
CA ASN A 77 11.43 -7.00 -25.04
C ASN A 77 12.35 -6.85 -23.81
N LYS A 78 13.50 -7.54 -23.82
CA LYS A 78 14.47 -7.56 -22.72
C LYS A 78 14.92 -6.17 -22.24
N LYS A 79 15.18 -5.23 -23.17
CA LYS A 79 15.62 -3.87 -22.81
C LYS A 79 14.51 -3.09 -22.11
N GLN A 80 13.29 -3.14 -22.65
CA GLN A 80 12.14 -2.48 -22.05
C GLN A 80 11.77 -3.10 -20.70
N TRP A 81 11.80 -4.43 -20.62
CA TRP A 81 11.60 -5.16 -19.37
C TRP A 81 12.59 -4.72 -18.29
N PHE A 82 13.89 -4.65 -18.61
CA PHE A 82 14.92 -4.23 -17.65
C PHE A 82 14.72 -2.79 -17.16
N ILE A 83 14.35 -1.87 -18.05
CA ILE A 83 14.06 -0.48 -17.70
C ILE A 83 12.83 -0.41 -16.77
N ALA A 84 11.75 -1.11 -17.10
CA ALA A 84 10.54 -1.14 -16.29
C ALA A 84 10.79 -1.80 -14.92
N ASN A 85 11.48 -2.95 -14.90
CA ASN A 85 11.83 -3.66 -13.68
C ASN A 85 12.73 -2.80 -12.78
N GLY A 86 13.69 -2.08 -13.35
CA GLY A 86 14.56 -1.17 -12.60
C GLY A 86 13.84 -0.02 -11.88
N ARG A 87 12.67 0.40 -12.38
CA ARG A 87 11.82 1.43 -11.73
C ARG A 87 11.13 0.87 -10.47
N ILE A 88 10.55 -0.33 -10.58
CA ILE A 88 9.84 -0.96 -9.46
C ILE A 88 10.81 -1.56 -8.42
N ALA A 89 11.97 -2.08 -8.84
CA ALA A 89 12.94 -2.69 -7.93
C ALA A 89 13.52 -1.72 -6.88
N LYS A 90 13.47 -0.42 -7.16
CA LYS A 90 13.94 0.66 -6.27
C LYS A 90 12.81 1.29 -5.45
N SER A 91 11.59 0.80 -5.61
CA SER A 91 10.38 1.38 -5.03
C SER A 91 9.68 0.36 -4.14
N TYR A 92 8.98 0.86 -3.13
CA TYR A 92 8.31 0.05 -2.13
C TYR A 92 6.87 0.52 -1.99
N PHE A 93 5.94 -0.40 -1.79
CA PHE A 93 4.63 -0.11 -1.24
C PHE A 93 4.76 0.09 0.27
N ASP A 94 4.08 1.09 0.81
CA ASP A 94 4.06 1.31 2.25
C ASP A 94 3.38 0.16 2.98
N TYR A 95 2.19 -0.23 2.52
CA TYR A 95 1.47 -1.40 3.03
C TYR A 95 0.77 -2.15 1.90
N ILE A 96 0.64 -3.47 2.08
CA ILE A 96 -0.24 -4.32 1.29
C ILE A 96 -1.08 -5.17 2.23
N VAL A 97 -2.30 -5.49 1.81
CA VAL A 97 -3.11 -6.51 2.46
C VAL A 97 -3.26 -7.69 1.52
N CYS A 98 -2.89 -8.86 2.03
CA CYS A 98 -2.98 -10.11 1.32
C CYS A 98 -4.15 -10.96 1.82
N ASP A 99 -4.62 -11.86 0.97
CA ASP A 99 -5.48 -12.97 1.40
C ASP A 99 -4.74 -13.85 2.42
N PRO A 100 -5.36 -14.22 3.55
CA PRO A 100 -4.66 -14.93 4.61
C PRO A 100 -4.36 -16.39 4.27
N ARG A 101 -5.01 -16.95 3.24
CA ARG A 101 -4.84 -18.35 2.82
C ARG A 101 -3.84 -18.48 1.68
N THR A 102 -3.91 -17.57 0.69
CA THR A 102 -3.08 -17.64 -0.52
C THR A 102 -1.90 -16.68 -0.52
N LEU A 103 -1.90 -15.68 0.38
CA LEU A 103 -0.97 -14.55 0.38
C LEU A 103 -1.02 -13.68 -0.89
N GLU A 104 -2.05 -13.84 -1.72
CA GLU A 104 -2.27 -13.01 -2.90
C GLU A 104 -2.60 -11.57 -2.48
N VAL A 105 -2.00 -10.59 -3.16
CA VAL A 105 -2.20 -9.17 -2.86
C VAL A 105 -3.60 -8.74 -3.26
N ARG A 106 -4.39 -8.27 -2.29
CA ARG A 106 -5.77 -7.79 -2.51
C ARG A 106 -5.85 -6.29 -2.65
N VAL A 107 -5.03 -5.53 -1.91
CA VAL A 107 -5.03 -4.06 -1.95
C VAL A 107 -3.70 -3.49 -1.49
N VAL A 108 -3.27 -2.41 -2.15
CA VAL A 108 -2.13 -1.57 -1.76
C VAL A 108 -2.64 -0.35 -1.02
N ILE A 109 -1.95 0.03 0.05
CA ILE A 109 -2.30 1.19 0.87
C ILE A 109 -1.07 2.08 1.02
N GLU A 110 -1.25 3.36 0.74
CA GLU A 110 -0.20 4.37 0.83
C GLU A 110 -0.57 5.42 1.89
N LEU A 111 0.40 5.73 2.74
CA LEU A 111 0.22 6.66 3.84
C LEU A 111 0.76 8.03 3.44
N ASP A 112 -0.16 8.94 3.16
CA ASP A 112 0.14 10.34 2.90
C ASP A 112 0.33 11.11 4.21
N ASN A 113 1.47 11.79 4.30
CA ASN A 113 1.81 12.64 5.43
C ASN A 113 1.32 14.09 5.25
N GLY A 114 0.60 14.39 4.16
CA GLY A 114 0.01 15.69 3.85
C GLY A 114 1.03 16.77 3.51
N LYS A 115 2.31 16.41 3.36
CA LYS A 115 3.36 17.37 3.00
C LYS A 115 3.40 17.59 1.50
N PRO A 116 3.76 18.80 1.04
CA PRO A 116 3.96 19.06 -0.38
C PRO A 116 4.92 18.05 -1.02
N LEU A 117 4.56 17.62 -2.22
CA LEU A 117 5.36 16.68 -2.99
C LEU A 117 6.45 17.43 -3.72
N ASP A 118 7.69 17.09 -3.41
CA ASP A 118 8.81 17.44 -4.30
C ASP A 118 8.72 16.64 -5.60
N LYS A 119 9.52 17.01 -6.60
CA LYS A 119 9.54 16.37 -7.92
C LYS A 119 9.77 14.86 -7.82
N GLY A 120 10.61 14.39 -6.91
CA GLY A 120 10.89 12.96 -6.73
C GLY A 120 9.68 12.19 -6.19
N LYS A 121 9.01 12.74 -5.17
CA LYS A 121 7.79 12.16 -4.60
C LYS A 121 6.64 12.16 -5.60
N ALA A 122 6.49 13.22 -6.39
CA ALA A 122 5.47 13.30 -7.43
C ALA A 122 5.67 12.23 -8.51
N GLU A 123 6.90 12.01 -8.97
CA GLU A 123 7.21 10.93 -9.93
C GLU A 123 6.99 9.54 -9.33
N ARG A 124 7.32 9.33 -8.05
CA ARG A 124 6.99 8.07 -7.34
C ARG A 124 5.48 7.84 -7.31
N GLN A 125 4.69 8.86 -7.00
CA GLN A 125 3.23 8.73 -6.96
C GLN A 125 2.64 8.39 -8.33
N LYS A 126 3.14 9.02 -9.40
CA LYS A 126 2.77 8.65 -10.78
C LYS A 126 3.11 7.20 -11.10
N LEU A 127 4.30 6.74 -10.72
CA LEU A 127 4.72 5.35 -10.89
C LEU A 127 3.76 4.41 -10.16
N LEU A 128 3.49 4.67 -8.88
CA LEU A 128 2.59 3.91 -8.03
C LEU A 128 1.19 3.77 -8.66
N MET A 129 0.57 4.88 -9.05
CA MET A 129 -0.75 4.88 -9.69
C MET A 129 -0.73 4.08 -10.99
N HIS A 130 0.31 4.26 -11.81
CA HIS A 130 0.47 3.55 -13.06
C HIS A 130 0.58 2.04 -12.85
N VAL A 131 1.45 1.59 -11.94
CA VAL A 131 1.67 0.14 -11.75
C VAL A 131 0.47 -0.55 -11.11
N CYS A 132 -0.19 0.08 -10.14
CA CYS A 132 -1.40 -0.49 -9.53
C CYS A 132 -2.53 -0.60 -10.57
N LYS A 133 -2.75 0.46 -11.36
CA LYS A 133 -3.75 0.45 -12.43
C LYS A 133 -3.47 -0.62 -13.49
N SER A 134 -2.22 -0.73 -13.94
CA SER A 134 -1.82 -1.69 -14.96
C SER A 134 -1.83 -3.14 -14.46
N ALA A 135 -1.58 -3.37 -13.18
CA ALA A 135 -1.62 -4.69 -12.56
C ALA A 135 -3.02 -5.10 -12.06
N GLY A 136 -4.00 -4.21 -12.12
CA GLY A 136 -5.35 -4.46 -11.61
C GLY A 136 -5.40 -4.52 -10.07
N ILE A 137 -4.44 -3.94 -9.37
CA ILE A 137 -4.37 -3.95 -7.90
C ILE A 137 -5.03 -2.66 -7.37
N PRO A 138 -6.07 -2.75 -6.52
CA PRO A 138 -6.65 -1.60 -5.85
C PRO A 138 -5.61 -0.80 -5.06
N LEU A 139 -5.69 0.53 -5.14
CA LEU A 139 -4.83 1.46 -4.43
C LEU A 139 -5.67 2.38 -3.55
N ILE A 140 -5.43 2.36 -2.25
CA ILE A 140 -6.08 3.26 -1.28
C ILE A 140 -5.04 4.26 -0.77
N GLY A 141 -5.28 5.54 -1.05
CA GLY A 141 -4.56 6.63 -0.39
C GLY A 141 -5.19 6.95 0.96
N THR A 142 -4.39 6.96 2.02
CA THR A 142 -4.84 7.29 3.38
C THR A 142 -4.01 8.42 3.96
N SER A 143 -4.63 9.34 4.68
CA SER A 143 -3.90 10.37 5.43
C SER A 143 -3.74 9.95 6.89
N ILE A 144 -2.77 10.53 7.59
CA ILE A 144 -2.60 10.34 9.04
C ILE A 144 -3.87 10.75 9.84
N LYS A 145 -4.74 11.60 9.29
CA LYS A 145 -6.02 11.91 9.96
C LYS A 145 -7.00 10.72 9.89
N HIS A 146 -6.88 9.88 8.87
CA HIS A 146 -7.74 8.70 8.65
C HIS A 146 -7.25 7.43 9.36
N SER A 147 -5.99 7.40 9.80
CA SER A 147 -5.38 6.24 10.46
C SER A 147 -6.04 5.87 11.79
N TYR A 148 -6.66 6.82 12.48
CA TYR A 148 -7.22 6.61 13.83
C TYR A 148 -8.64 6.04 13.85
N GLN A 149 -9.31 5.92 12.70
CA GLN A 149 -10.68 5.40 12.62
C GLN A 149 -10.67 3.99 12.03
N VAL A 150 -10.44 2.97 12.87
CA VAL A 150 -10.44 1.55 12.47
C VAL A 150 -11.71 1.17 11.71
N GLY A 151 -12.88 1.65 12.14
CA GLY A 151 -14.15 1.38 11.46
C GLY A 151 -14.24 1.97 10.05
N ARG A 152 -13.52 3.07 9.76
CA ARG A 152 -13.42 3.66 8.42
C ARG A 152 -12.49 2.83 7.54
N LEU A 153 -11.33 2.41 8.07
CA LEU A 153 -10.42 1.50 7.37
C LEU A 153 -11.14 0.20 7.01
N ARG A 154 -11.88 -0.39 7.95
CA ARG A 154 -12.67 -1.61 7.71
C ARG A 154 -13.64 -1.47 6.54
N ARG A 155 -14.36 -0.35 6.46
CA ARG A 155 -15.29 -0.06 5.34
C ARG A 155 -14.58 0.11 4.00
N LEU A 156 -13.44 0.80 3.98
CA LEU A 156 -12.64 0.96 2.76
C LEU A 156 -12.09 -0.39 2.27
N LEU A 157 -11.69 -1.26 3.20
CA LEU A 157 -11.13 -2.57 2.91
C LEU A 157 -12.19 -3.60 2.53
N ALA A 158 -13.41 -3.50 3.06
CA ALA A 158 -14.51 -4.41 2.76
C ALA A 158 -14.86 -4.48 1.25
N ALA A 159 -14.58 -3.44 0.48
CA ALA A 159 -14.78 -3.45 -0.97
C ALA A 159 -13.73 -4.28 -1.74
N HIS A 160 -12.63 -4.67 -1.08
CA HIS A 160 -11.48 -5.32 -1.71
C HIS A 160 -11.07 -6.62 -1.00
N ILE A 161 -11.65 -6.89 0.17
CA ILE A 161 -11.39 -8.09 0.97
C ILE A 161 -12.75 -8.74 1.23
N ASP A 162 -13.05 -9.76 0.44
CA ASP A 162 -14.36 -10.44 0.38
C ASP A 162 -14.84 -11.00 1.73
N LEU A 163 -13.94 -11.15 2.70
CA LEU A 163 -14.19 -11.73 4.02
C LEU A 163 -14.42 -10.67 5.12
N ILE A 164 -14.22 -9.38 4.84
CA ILE A 164 -14.49 -8.32 5.81
C ILE A 164 -15.94 -7.87 5.67
N GLU A 165 -16.80 -8.29 6.59
CA GLU A 165 -18.09 -7.64 6.75
C GLU A 165 -17.87 -6.26 7.39
N PRO A 166 -18.34 -5.15 6.78
CA PRO A 166 -18.29 -3.86 7.44
C PRO A 166 -19.16 -3.93 8.69
N ASP A 167 -18.61 -3.54 9.85
CA ASP A 167 -19.40 -3.52 11.09
C ASP A 167 -20.72 -2.80 10.83
N LYS A 168 -21.83 -3.43 11.24
CA LYS A 168 -23.12 -2.75 11.29
C LYS A 168 -22.98 -1.63 12.31
N GLU A 169 -22.77 -0.41 11.84
CA GLU A 169 -22.75 0.78 12.69
C GLU A 169 -24.14 0.92 13.35
N ILE A 170 -24.25 0.49 14.60
CA ILE A 170 -25.49 0.62 15.37
C ILE A 170 -25.59 2.08 15.81
N ARG A 171 -26.35 2.87 15.06
CA ARG A 171 -26.71 4.24 15.44
C ARG A 171 -27.99 4.24 16.26
N PHE A 172 -28.04 5.11 17.26
CA PHE A 172 -29.26 5.38 18.01
C PHE A 172 -29.91 6.67 17.51
N CYS A 173 -31.23 6.66 17.40
CA CYS A 173 -32.02 7.79 16.94
C CYS A 173 -31.87 8.97 17.90
N LYS A 174 -31.42 10.13 17.40
CA LYS A 174 -31.23 11.36 18.21
C LYS A 174 -32.55 11.89 18.83
N LYS A 175 -33.71 11.45 18.32
CA LYS A 175 -35.03 11.86 18.82
C LYS A 175 -35.60 10.97 19.93
N CYS A 176 -35.33 9.66 19.91
CA CYS A 176 -35.99 8.71 20.82
C CYS A 176 -35.09 7.59 21.38
N GLY A 177 -33.80 7.60 21.06
CA GLY A 177 -32.81 6.63 21.56
C GLY A 177 -32.97 5.21 21.01
N SER A 178 -33.94 4.95 20.13
CA SER A 178 -34.12 3.62 19.53
C SER A 178 -33.07 3.34 18.46
N PRO A 179 -32.67 2.08 18.23
CA PRO A 179 -31.71 1.75 17.19
C PRO A 179 -32.23 2.18 15.81
N MET A 180 -31.34 2.65 14.95
CA MET A 180 -31.66 3.02 13.57
C MET A 180 -31.39 1.84 12.64
N VAL A 181 -32.20 1.74 11.59
CA VAL A 181 -32.09 0.74 10.53
C VAL A 181 -31.77 1.43 9.21
N ILE A 182 -30.99 0.77 8.37
CA ILE A 182 -30.64 1.29 7.05
C ILE A 182 -31.74 0.91 6.07
N LYS A 183 -32.27 1.90 5.33
CA LYS A 183 -33.15 1.67 4.18
C LYS A 183 -32.52 2.25 2.92
N THR A 184 -32.83 1.65 1.77
CA THR A 184 -32.45 2.16 0.45
C THR A 184 -33.66 2.85 -0.16
N ALA A 185 -33.49 4.08 -0.64
CA ALA A 185 -34.56 4.79 -1.34
C ALA A 185 -34.91 4.04 -2.63
N SER A 186 -36.17 3.65 -2.77
CA SER A 186 -36.69 2.93 -3.93
C SER A 186 -37.25 3.86 -5.02
N GLN A 187 -37.55 5.12 -4.67
CA GLN A 187 -38.25 6.08 -5.52
C GLN A 187 -37.65 7.50 -5.37
N GLY A 188 -37.89 8.36 -6.37
CA GLY A 188 -37.43 9.75 -6.40
C GLY A 188 -35.98 9.94 -6.84
N GLU A 189 -35.49 11.18 -6.77
CA GLU A 189 -34.12 11.59 -7.18
C GLU A 189 -33.00 10.91 -6.38
N PHE A 190 -33.33 10.35 -5.21
CA PHE A 190 -32.38 9.68 -4.33
C PHE A 190 -32.38 8.14 -4.47
N ARG A 191 -33.03 7.58 -5.51
CA ARG A 191 -33.12 6.14 -5.73
C ARG A 191 -31.73 5.46 -5.68
N GLY A 192 -31.63 4.39 -4.91
CA GLY A 192 -30.39 3.64 -4.68
C GLY A 192 -29.51 4.18 -3.56
N ARG A 193 -29.76 5.39 -3.05
CA ARG A 193 -29.06 5.90 -1.86
C ARG A 193 -29.57 5.23 -0.60
N ARG A 194 -28.66 4.93 0.31
CA ARG A 194 -28.97 4.43 1.65
C ARG A 194 -29.22 5.61 2.59
N PHE A 195 -30.03 5.40 3.62
CA PHE A 195 -30.23 6.34 4.72
C PHE A 195 -30.58 5.57 6.00
N PHE A 196 -30.24 6.14 7.14
CA PHE A 196 -30.69 5.63 8.44
C PHE A 196 -32.12 6.12 8.71
N THR A 197 -32.97 5.25 9.21
CA THR A 197 -34.29 5.59 9.71
C THR A 197 -34.52 4.96 11.08
N CYS A 198 -35.28 5.63 11.93
CA CYS A 198 -35.61 5.09 13.24
C CYS A 198 -36.39 3.76 13.12
N SER A 199 -35.99 2.74 13.90
CA SER A 199 -36.70 1.45 13.96
C SER A 199 -38.16 1.57 14.41
N ARG A 200 -38.50 2.60 15.19
CA ARG A 200 -39.87 2.91 15.65
C ARG A 200 -40.71 3.65 14.60
N GLN A 201 -40.54 3.43 13.31
CA GLN A 201 -41.49 3.95 12.33
C GLN A 201 -42.83 3.18 12.44
N PRO A 202 -44.00 3.85 12.36
CA PRO A 202 -44.20 5.27 12.04
C PRO A 202 -44.16 6.22 13.26
N GLN A 203 -44.02 5.71 14.49
CA GLN A 203 -44.08 6.50 15.73
C GLN A 203 -42.92 7.51 15.86
N CYS A 204 -41.79 7.29 15.18
CA CYS A 204 -40.68 8.21 15.08
C CYS A 204 -40.21 8.30 13.62
N SER A 205 -40.40 9.46 13.01
CA SER A 205 -40.04 9.74 11.60
C SER A 205 -38.60 10.21 11.39
N TYR A 206 -37.75 10.15 12.42
CA TYR A 206 -36.36 10.62 12.32
C TYR A 206 -35.57 9.80 11.29
N THR A 207 -34.87 10.51 10.40
CA THR A 207 -33.98 9.97 9.38
C THR A 207 -32.66 10.73 9.36
N GLU A 208 -31.59 10.06 8.95
CA GLU A 208 -30.26 10.64 8.79
C GLU A 208 -29.60 10.06 7.53
N ASN A 209 -28.78 10.84 6.83
CA ASN A 209 -28.14 10.40 5.60
C ASN A 209 -27.13 9.26 5.88
N TYR A 210 -27.09 8.25 5.02
CA TYR A 210 -26.07 7.19 5.11
C TYR A 210 -24.72 7.65 4.55
N ASN A 211 -24.75 8.58 3.59
CA ASN A 211 -23.54 9.28 3.20
C ASN A 211 -23.10 10.11 4.39
N VAL A 212 -22.01 9.69 5.00
CA VAL A 212 -21.22 10.52 5.89
C VAL A 212 -20.66 11.64 5.01
N VAL A 213 -21.47 12.67 4.73
CA VAL A 213 -20.92 14.01 4.63
C VAL A 213 -20.42 14.24 6.04
N PHE A 214 -19.11 14.07 6.21
CA PHE A 214 -18.46 14.42 7.45
C PHE A 214 -18.75 15.91 7.62
N GLU A 215 -19.66 16.26 8.52
CA GLU A 215 -19.58 17.56 9.16
C GLU A 215 -18.18 17.55 9.76
N ASP A 216 -17.30 18.41 9.24
CA ASP A 216 -16.06 18.71 9.92
C ASP A 216 -16.51 19.19 11.30
N ASP A 217 -16.31 18.37 12.33
CA ASP A 217 -16.50 18.80 13.71
C ASP A 217 -15.56 20.01 13.88
N GLU A 218 -16.13 21.22 13.76
CA GLU A 218 -15.45 22.45 14.12
C GLU A 218 -14.95 22.25 15.54
N LEU A 219 -13.62 22.16 15.66
CA LEU A 219 -12.95 22.15 16.95
C LEU A 219 -13.44 23.39 17.71
N PRO A 220 -13.97 23.25 18.93
CA PRO A 220 -14.26 24.42 19.75
C PRO A 220 -12.95 25.16 20.00
N GLU A 221 -12.97 26.48 19.76
CA GLU A 221 -11.87 27.44 19.94
C GLU A 221 -11.17 27.34 21.30
#